data_AF-A0A5M9MYW8-F1
#
_entry.id   AF-A0A5M9MYW8-F1
#
_cell.length_a   1.000
_cell.length_b   1.000
_cell.length_c   1.000
_cell.angle_alpha   90.00
_cell.angle_beta   90.00
_cell.angle_gamma   90.00
#
_symmetry.space_group_name_H-M   'P 1'
#
loop_
_entity.id
_entity.type
_entity.pdbx_description
1 polymer ?
#
loop_
_entity_poly.entity_id
_entity_poly.type
_entity_poly.pdbx_seq_one_letter_code
_entity_poly.pdbx_strand_id
1 'polypeptide(L)' 'MSLSFTPADVASHNTPDKGLYIIIDNSVYDVTKFVDEHPGGAKILKRVAGKDASKQFWKYSAKLKIGDVKDAAKL' A
#
# COMPACT_ATOMS: atom_id res chain seq x y z
N MET A 1 -7.74 -13.00 14.53
CA MET A 1 -7.84 -13.88 13.34
C MET A 1 -7.06 -13.21 12.22
N SER A 2 -6.00 -13.84 11.72
CA SER A 2 -5.19 -13.27 10.65
C SER A 2 -5.88 -13.55 9.32
N LEU A 3 -6.55 -12.55 8.73
CA LEU A 3 -7.06 -12.68 7.36
C LEU A 3 -5.85 -12.77 6.41
N SER A 4 -5.77 -13.87 5.67
CA SER A 4 -4.73 -14.12 4.67
C SER A 4 -5.34 -13.94 3.29
N PHE A 5 -4.68 -13.17 2.43
CA PHE A 5 -5.13 -12.90 1.07
C PHE A 5 -4.08 -13.43 0.09
N THR A 6 -4.54 -13.99 -1.04
CA THR A 6 -3.64 -14.32 -2.15
C THR A 6 -3.51 -13.14 -3.10
N PRO A 7 -2.46 -13.09 -3.95
CA PRO A 7 -2.36 -12.08 -5.00
C PRO A 7 -3.56 -12.10 -5.96
N ALA A 8 -4.17 -13.27 -6.17
CA ALA A 8 -5.35 -13.44 -7.02
C ALA A 8 -6.62 -12.85 -6.40
N ASP A 9 -6.79 -12.98 -5.08
CA ASP A 9 -7.86 -12.31 -4.34
C ASP A 9 -7.70 -10.80 -4.49
N VAL A 10 -6.52 -10.27 -4.19
CA VAL A 10 -6.25 -8.83 -4.29
C VAL A 10 -6.46 -8.31 -5.71
N ALA A 11 -6.01 -9.05 -6.74
CA ALA A 11 -6.21 -8.68 -8.14
C ALA A 11 -7.68 -8.53 -8.54
N SER A 12 -8.59 -9.24 -7.86
CA SER A 12 -10.03 -9.13 -8.08
C SER A 12 -10.65 -7.86 -7.46
N HIS A 13 -9.93 -7.22 -6.52
CA HIS A 13 -10.30 -5.98 -5.84
C HIS A 13 -9.63 -4.76 -6.50
N ASN A 14 -9.96 -4.54 -7.78
CA ASN A 14 -9.40 -3.47 -8.60
C ASN A 14 -10.43 -2.41 -9.03
N THR A 15 -11.69 -2.52 -8.59
CA THR A 15 -12.78 -1.59 -8.90
C THR A 15 -13.42 -1.05 -7.64
N PRO A 16 -13.99 0.18 -7.68
CA PRO A 16 -14.67 0.76 -6.51
C PRO A 16 -15.84 -0.08 -6.01
N ASP A 17 -16.61 -0.74 -6.89
CA ASP A 17 -17.71 -1.63 -6.49
C ASP A 17 -17.25 -2.87 -5.71
N LYS A 18 -16.08 -3.42 -6.03
CA LYS A 18 -15.52 -4.61 -5.36
C LYS A 18 -14.60 -4.25 -4.20
N GLY A 19 -14.27 -2.98 -4.04
CA GLY A 19 -13.20 -2.51 -3.18
C GLY A 19 -11.87 -2.41 -3.91
N LEU A 20 -11.09 -1.38 -3.56
CA LEU A 20 -9.76 -1.10 -4.09
C LEU A 20 -8.72 -1.56 -3.08
N TYR A 21 -8.08 -2.70 -3.32
CA TYR A 21 -7.06 -3.24 -2.43
C TYR A 21 -5.67 -3.06 -3.04
N ILE A 22 -4.67 -2.85 -2.20
CA ILE A 22 -3.26 -2.76 -2.62
C ILE A 22 -2.39 -3.60 -1.69
N ILE A 23 -1.26 -4.06 -2.22
CA ILE A 23 -0.24 -4.76 -1.42
C ILE A 23 0.92 -3.80 -1.15
N ILE A 24 1.29 -3.65 0.12
CA ILE A 24 2.48 -2.92 0.57
C ILE A 24 3.24 -3.83 1.52
N ASP A 25 4.48 -4.16 1.18
CA ASP A 25 5.38 -5.01 1.98
C ASP A 25 4.71 -6.33 2.42
N ASN A 26 4.12 -7.02 1.44
CA ASN A 26 3.41 -8.29 1.64
C ASN A 26 2.15 -8.19 2.54
N SER A 27 1.69 -6.99 2.86
CA SER A 27 0.47 -6.71 3.61
C SER A 27 -0.60 -6.11 2.71
N VAL A 28 -1.87 -6.54 2.88
CA VAL A 28 -2.99 -6.06 2.06
C VAL A 28 -3.73 -4.94 2.77
N TYR A 29 -3.97 -3.84 2.05
CA TYR A 29 -4.66 -2.66 2.55
C TYR A 29 -5.88 -2.36 1.70
N ASP A 30 -7.02 -2.15 2.36
CA ASP A 30 -8.22 -1.59 1.72
C ASP A 30 -8.10 -0.07 1.65
N VAL A 31 -8.02 0.47 0.44
CA VAL A 31 -7.92 1.90 0.18
C VAL A 31 -9.21 2.46 -0.44
N THR A 32 -10.30 1.69 -0.45
CA THR A 32 -11.56 2.09 -1.10
C THR A 32 -12.06 3.45 -0.62
N LYS A 33 -12.06 3.67 0.70
CA LYS A 33 -12.50 4.95 1.30
C LYS A 33 -11.44 6.03 1.28
N PHE A 34 -10.17 5.64 1.18
CA PHE A 34 -9.03 6.56 1.21
C PHE A 34 -8.65 7.09 -0.17
N VAL A 35 -9.20 6.51 -1.25
CA VAL A 35 -8.79 6.80 -2.62
C VAL A 35 -8.91 8.29 -2.97
N ASP A 36 -9.97 8.94 -2.51
CA ASP A 36 -10.27 10.35 -2.80
C ASP A 36 -9.54 11.32 -1.85
N GLU A 37 -9.20 10.88 -0.64
CA GLU A 37 -8.40 11.65 0.32
C GLU A 37 -6.88 11.53 0.11
N HIS A 38 -6.45 10.63 -0.78
CA HIS A 38 -5.02 10.39 -1.00
C HIS A 38 -4.32 11.65 -1.54
N PRO A 39 -3.31 12.20 -0.81
CA PRO A 39 -2.64 13.45 -1.19
C PRO A 39 -1.85 13.36 -2.51
N GLY A 40 -1.45 12.15 -2.93
CA GLY A 40 -0.89 11.90 -4.26
C GLY A 40 -1.94 11.84 -5.38
N GLY A 41 -3.22 11.92 -5.04
CA GLY A 41 -4.37 11.83 -5.95
C GLY A 41 -4.88 10.40 -6.16
N ALA A 42 -6.20 10.30 -6.35
CA ALA A 42 -6.92 9.04 -6.56
C ALA A 42 -6.45 8.24 -7.77
N LYS A 43 -5.97 8.92 -8.84
CA LYS A 43 -5.51 8.26 -10.08
C LYS A 43 -4.35 7.29 -9.83
N ILE A 44 -3.48 7.59 -8.87
CA ILE A 44 -2.32 6.75 -8.59
C ILE A 44 -2.76 5.45 -7.91
N LEU A 45 -3.61 5.55 -6.88
CA LEU A 45 -4.17 4.38 -6.19
C LEU A 45 -5.00 3.51 -7.14
N LYS A 46 -5.88 4.11 -7.96
CA LYS A 46 -6.66 3.37 -8.97
C LYS A 46 -5.79 2.62 -9.99
N ARG A 47 -4.60 3.14 -10.32
CA ARG A 47 -3.67 2.47 -11.25
C ARG A 47 -2.99 1.24 -10.65
N VAL A 48 -2.76 1.25 -9.33
CA VAL A 48 -2.12 0.14 -8.60
C VAL A 48 -3.11 -0.73 -7.84
N ALA A 49 -4.41 -0.45 -7.95
CA ALA A 49 -5.45 -1.27 -7.35
C ALA A 49 -5.40 -2.71 -7.87
N GLY A 50 -5.52 -3.65 -6.95
CA GLY A 50 -5.34 -5.07 -7.17
C GLY A 50 -3.90 -5.52 -7.43
N LYS A 51 -2.90 -4.69 -7.09
CA LYS A 51 -1.48 -4.99 -7.36
C LYS A 51 -0.58 -4.66 -6.18
N ASP A 52 0.67 -5.12 -6.27
CA ASP A 52 1.74 -4.65 -5.40
C ASP A 52 2.10 -3.20 -5.71
N ALA A 53 1.90 -2.35 -4.71
CA ALA A 53 2.23 -0.94 -4.73
C ALA A 53 3.47 -0.63 -3.89
N SER A 54 4.14 -1.63 -3.30
CA SER A 54 5.29 -1.49 -2.40
C SER A 54 6.36 -0.58 -2.97
N LYS A 55 6.81 -0.85 -4.20
CA LYS A 55 7.84 -0.03 -4.87
C LYS A 55 7.43 1.44 -5.01
N GLN A 56 6.17 1.68 -5.36
CA GLN A 56 5.66 3.02 -5.60
C GLN A 56 5.49 3.77 -4.27
N PHE A 57 4.95 3.09 -3.25
CA PHE A 57 4.83 3.61 -1.89
C PHE A 57 6.18 4.04 -1.34
N TRP A 58 7.18 3.14 -1.35
CA TRP A 58 8.51 3.45 -0.83
C TRP A 58 9.23 4.54 -1.62
N LYS A 59 9.00 4.67 -2.94
CA LYS A 59 9.60 5.74 -3.74
C LYS A 59 9.18 7.14 -3.28
N TYR A 60 7.93 7.30 -2.83
CA TYR A 60 7.42 8.59 -2.34
C TYR A 60 7.57 8.74 -0.82
N SER A 61 7.40 7.66 -0.06
CA SER A 61 7.59 7.65 1.41
C SER A 61 9.06 7.77 1.82
N ALA A 62 10.01 7.35 0.98
CA ALA A 62 11.45 7.55 1.23
C ALA A 62 11.83 9.04 1.30
N LYS A 63 11.06 9.94 0.68
CA LYS A 63 11.31 11.38 0.78
C LYS A 63 11.06 11.96 2.17
N LEU A 64 10.26 11.27 2.99
CA LEU A 64 9.97 11.65 4.39
C LEU A 64 10.96 11.01 5.37
N LYS A 65 11.83 10.11 4.90
CA LYS A 65 12.83 9.44 5.72
C LYS A 65 13.96 10.42 6.04
N ILE A 66 14.03 10.89 7.29
CA ILE A 66 15.06 11.84 7.74
C ILE A 66 16.36 11.14 8.17
N GLY A 67 16.33 9.82 8.33
CA GLY A 67 17.48 8.99 8.68
C GLY A 67 17.08 7.57 9.04
N ASP A 68 18.08 6.73 9.25
CA ASP A 68 17.93 5.40 9.84
C ASP A 68 18.39 5.47 11.30
N VAL A 69 17.55 5.02 12.23
CA VAL A 69 18.01 4.75 13.60
C VAL A 69 18.85 3.48 13.52
N LYS A 70 20.17 3.64 13.52
CA LYS A 70 21.06 2.51 13.77
C LYS A 70 20.93 2.16 15.24
N ASP A 71 20.52 0.93 15.53
CA ASP A 71 20.56 0.35 16.86
C ASP A 71 21.96 0.64 17.44
N ALA A 72 22.01 1.48 18.47
CA ALA A 72 23.22 1.66 19.25
C ALA A 72 23.40 0.32 19.95
N ALA A 73 24.26 -0.52 19.37
CA ALA A 73 24.66 -1.79 19.93
C ALA A 73 24.90 -1.60 21.44
N LYS A 74 24.01 -2.21 22.21
CA LYS A 74 24.18 -2.68 23.59
C LYS A 74 25.53 -2.28 24.21
N LEU A 75 25.52 -1.25 25.05
CA LEU A 75 26.30 -1.18 26.28
C LEU A 75 25.62 -0.27 27.31
#